data_AF-A0A553Q721-F1
#
_entry.id   AF-A0A553Q721-F1
#
_cell.length_a   1.000
_cell.length_b   1.000
_cell.length_c   1.000
_cell.angle_alpha   90.00
_cell.angle_beta   90.00
_cell.angle_gamma   90.00
#
_symmetry.space_group_name_H-M   'P 1'
#
loop_
_entity.id
_entity.type
_entity.pdbx_description
1 polymer ?
#
loop_
_entity_poly.entity_id
_entity_poly.type
_entity_poly.pdbx_seq_one_letter_code
_entity_poly.pdbx_strand_id
1 'polypeptide(L)'
;MDVPEPSQSSDSSPDAVNSSKESGVSLTPYMLAKIERNRQQALMLRQARLASRPFSALEGATSGKVAKTIDSGAGFFIEEDTAEEQQQKRIVQQPAPVMEPDYLLCEDCQKPFMDSYLSNSFDLSVCDKCR
;
A
#
# COMPACT_ATOMS: atom_id res chain seq x y z
N MET A 1 -18.91 5.10 -68.98
CA MET A 1 -20.04 5.47 -68.11
C MET A 1 -19.53 5.37 -66.70
N ASP A 2 -18.83 6.42 -66.33
CA ASP A 2 -18.16 6.67 -65.05
C ASP A 2 -19.19 6.83 -63.93
N VAL A 3 -18.93 6.20 -62.79
CA VAL A 3 -19.66 6.44 -61.53
C VAL A 3 -18.62 6.80 -60.45
N PRO A 4 -18.84 7.88 -59.68
CA PRO A 4 -17.76 8.64 -59.05
C PRO A 4 -17.50 8.28 -57.58
N GLU A 5 -16.34 8.76 -57.14
CA GLU A 5 -15.79 8.87 -55.78
C GLU A 5 -16.80 9.42 -54.73
N PRO A 6 -16.81 8.91 -53.48
CA PRO A 6 -17.45 9.61 -52.37
C PRO A 6 -16.47 10.64 -51.77
N SER A 7 -16.89 11.88 -51.87
CA SER A 7 -16.27 13.08 -51.33
C SER A 7 -16.32 13.12 -49.80
N GLN A 8 -15.27 13.69 -49.23
CA GLN A 8 -15.12 14.07 -47.83
C GLN A 8 -16.12 15.18 -47.48
N SER A 9 -16.78 15.09 -46.32
CA SER A 9 -17.35 16.24 -45.64
C SER A 9 -17.02 16.16 -44.14
N SER A 10 -16.24 17.14 -43.71
CA SER A 10 -15.82 17.41 -42.34
C SER A 10 -16.98 17.88 -41.46
N ASP A 11 -17.38 17.07 -40.48
CA ASP A 11 -18.21 17.53 -39.36
C ASP A 11 -17.29 17.97 -38.21
N SER A 12 -17.09 19.29 -38.14
CA SER A 12 -16.56 19.95 -36.95
C SER A 12 -17.75 20.34 -36.08
N SER A 13 -17.95 19.66 -34.94
CA SER A 13 -18.92 20.06 -33.92
C SER A 13 -18.20 20.37 -32.61
N PRO A 14 -18.20 21.63 -32.16
CA PRO A 14 -18.03 21.93 -30.76
C PRO A 14 -19.11 22.91 -30.30
N ASP A 15 -20.23 22.42 -29.76
CA ASP A 15 -21.10 23.23 -28.92
C ASP A 15 -21.56 22.40 -27.71
N ALA A 16 -20.70 22.43 -26.68
CA ALA A 16 -21.06 22.05 -25.33
C ALA A 16 -22.00 23.13 -24.77
N VAL A 17 -23.30 22.86 -24.80
CA VAL A 17 -24.35 23.68 -24.20
C VAL A 17 -24.15 23.70 -22.68
N ASN A 18 -23.45 24.75 -22.21
CA ASN A 18 -23.34 25.13 -20.82
C ASN A 18 -24.71 25.66 -20.35
N SER A 19 -25.53 24.78 -19.78
CA SER A 19 -26.82 25.15 -19.20
C SER A 19 -26.59 25.75 -17.81
N SER A 20 -26.33 27.06 -17.81
CA SER A 20 -26.28 27.94 -16.65
C SER A 20 -27.63 27.93 -15.91
N LYS A 21 -27.74 27.14 -14.83
CA LYS A 21 -28.80 27.33 -13.82
C LYS A 21 -28.18 28.05 -12.63
N GLU A 22 -28.06 29.37 -12.78
CA GLU A 22 -27.63 30.28 -11.72
C GLU A 22 -28.67 30.31 -10.60
N SER A 23 -28.39 29.61 -9.50
CA SER A 23 -28.92 30.02 -8.20
C SER A 23 -27.90 31.01 -7.62
N GLY A 24 -28.19 32.29 -7.82
CA GLY A 24 -27.31 33.42 -7.50
C GLY A 24 -27.08 33.61 -6.01
N VAL A 25 -26.30 32.71 -5.39
CA VAL A 25 -25.65 33.00 -4.12
C VAL A 25 -24.39 33.78 -4.46
N SER A 26 -24.44 35.10 -4.30
CA SER A 26 -23.25 35.95 -4.42
C SER A 26 -22.22 35.50 -3.38
N LEU A 27 -21.10 34.96 -3.88
CA LEU A 27 -20.04 34.47 -3.01
C LEU A 27 -19.39 35.64 -2.29
N THR A 28 -19.29 35.55 -0.96
CA THR A 28 -18.57 36.57 -0.20
C THR A 28 -17.10 36.60 -0.63
N PRO A 29 -16.39 37.74 -0.45
CA PRO A 29 -14.95 37.84 -0.76
C PRO A 29 -14.11 36.75 -0.08
N TYR A 30 -14.52 36.35 1.14
CA TYR A 30 -13.91 35.25 1.88
C TYR A 30 -14.08 33.89 1.17
N MET A 31 -15.27 33.60 0.64
CA MET A 31 -15.54 32.36 -0.09
C MET A 31 -14.74 32.30 -1.39
N LEU A 32 -14.63 33.41 -2.12
CA LEU A 32 -13.83 33.50 -3.34
C LEU A 32 -12.35 33.23 -3.05
N ALA A 33 -11.80 33.84 -1.99
CA ALA A 33 -10.42 33.59 -1.57
C ALA A 33 -10.18 32.13 -1.16
N LYS A 34 -11.17 31.49 -0.53
CA LYS A 34 -11.11 30.06 -0.17
C LYS A 34 -11.13 29.16 -1.42
N ILE A 35 -12.00 29.46 -2.37
CA ILE A 35 -12.11 28.74 -3.64
C ILE A 35 -10.78 28.82 -4.40
N GLU A 36 -10.20 30.01 -4.50
CA GLU A 36 -8.94 30.21 -5.23
C GLU A 36 -7.77 29.47 -4.57
N ARG A 37 -7.65 29.52 -3.23
CA ARG A 37 -6.63 28.74 -2.50
C ARG A 37 -6.80 27.23 -2.73
N ASN A 38 -8.03 26.71 -2.63
CA ASN A 38 -8.31 25.28 -2.85
C ASN A 38 -7.99 24.86 -4.28
N ARG A 39 -8.32 25.70 -5.27
CA ARG A 39 -8.00 25.48 -6.68
C ARG A 39 -6.49 25.38 -6.88
N GLN A 40 -5.72 26.32 -6.32
CA GLN A 40 -4.25 26.32 -6.41
C GLN A 40 -3.65 25.06 -5.77
N GLN A 41 -4.09 24.70 -4.58
CA GLN A 41 -3.64 23.47 -3.89
C GLN A 41 -3.97 22.21 -4.69
N ALA A 42 -5.17 22.12 -5.26
CA ALA A 42 -5.57 20.98 -6.08
C ALA A 42 -4.73 20.84 -7.35
N LEU A 43 -4.42 21.97 -8.02
CA LEU A 43 -3.54 21.97 -9.19
C LEU A 43 -2.12 21.52 -8.84
N MET A 44 -1.57 22.03 -7.73
CA MET A 44 -0.25 21.65 -7.24
C MET A 44 -0.20 20.15 -6.89
N LEU A 45 -1.21 19.63 -6.20
CA LEU A 45 -1.32 18.20 -5.87
C LEU A 45 -1.43 17.33 -7.14
N ARG A 46 -2.17 17.79 -8.16
CA ARG A 46 -2.27 17.08 -9.44
C ARG A 46 -0.94 17.05 -10.17
N GLN A 47 -0.21 18.16 -10.21
CA GLN A 47 1.12 18.23 -10.82
C GLN A 47 2.11 17.32 -10.09
N ALA A 48 2.11 17.34 -8.76
CA ALA A 48 2.96 16.48 -7.95
C ALA A 48 2.66 14.99 -8.20
N ARG A 49 1.38 14.60 -8.26
CA ARG A 49 0.96 13.22 -8.56
C ARG A 49 1.31 12.77 -9.96
N LEU A 50 1.30 13.67 -10.95
CA LEU A 50 1.71 13.36 -12.33
C LEU A 50 3.23 13.21 -12.44
N ALA A 51 4.00 14.06 -11.74
CA ALA A 51 5.45 13.97 -11.69
C ALA A 51 5.93 12.75 -10.87
N SER A 52 5.20 12.38 -9.82
CA SER A 52 5.50 11.23 -8.97
C SER A 52 4.88 9.92 -9.47
N ARG A 53 4.27 9.92 -10.66
CA ARG A 53 3.68 8.72 -11.24
C ARG A 53 4.84 7.89 -11.80
N PRO A 54 5.16 6.72 -11.21
CA PRO A 54 6.33 5.95 -11.65
C PRO A 54 6.22 5.42 -13.09
N PHE A 55 5.06 5.52 -13.74
CA PHE A 55 4.85 5.03 -15.11
C PHE A 55 3.81 5.85 -15.90
N SER A 56 4.09 7.11 -16.23
CA SER A 56 3.34 7.78 -17.30
C SER A 56 4.24 8.52 -18.28
N ALA A 57 4.91 7.72 -19.10
CA ALA A 57 5.35 8.08 -20.44
C ALA A 57 5.17 6.85 -21.35
N LEU A 58 3.92 6.38 -21.51
CA LEU A 58 3.57 5.38 -22.54
C LEU A 58 2.40 5.90 -23.39
N GLU A 59 2.56 7.11 -23.91
CA GLU A 59 1.79 7.56 -25.07
C GLU A 59 2.81 8.29 -25.97
N GLY A 60 3.49 7.53 -26.83
CA GLY A 60 4.30 8.08 -27.93
C GLY A 60 5.69 7.50 -28.20
N ALA A 61 6.13 6.41 -27.57
CA ALA A 61 7.42 5.79 -27.92
C ALA A 61 7.21 4.40 -28.55
N THR A 62 7.17 4.39 -29.88
CA THR A 62 7.48 3.19 -30.66
C THR A 62 8.91 2.74 -30.32
N SER A 63 9.07 1.46 -30.02
CA SER A 63 10.36 0.76 -29.89
C SER A 63 11.19 1.11 -28.66
N GLY A 64 10.97 0.37 -27.57
CA GLY A 64 11.85 0.35 -26.41
C GLY A 64 11.52 -0.84 -25.53
N LYS A 65 12.10 -2.00 -25.89
CA LYS A 65 12.21 -3.26 -25.12
C LYS A 65 11.38 -3.29 -23.83
N VAL A 66 10.21 -3.93 -23.88
CA VAL A 66 9.42 -4.26 -22.69
C VAL A 66 10.28 -5.17 -21.81
N ALA A 67 10.93 -4.60 -20.79
CA ALA A 67 11.51 -5.37 -19.71
C ALA A 67 10.37 -6.16 -19.05
N LYS A 68 10.57 -7.45 -18.82
CA LYS A 68 9.54 -8.32 -18.23
C LYS A 68 9.34 -7.89 -16.79
N THR A 69 8.33 -7.06 -16.56
CA THR A 69 7.97 -6.62 -15.23
C THR A 69 7.24 -7.75 -14.51
N ILE A 70 7.79 -8.22 -13.38
CA ILE A 70 7.18 -9.28 -12.56
C ILE A 70 6.39 -8.63 -11.43
N ASP A 71 5.08 -8.91 -11.38
CA ASP A 71 4.22 -8.50 -10.27
C ASP A 71 4.23 -9.58 -9.19
N SER A 72 4.77 -9.24 -8.01
CA SER A 72 4.79 -10.12 -6.84
C SER A 72 3.46 -10.15 -6.07
N GLY A 73 2.46 -9.38 -6.49
CA GLY A 73 1.17 -9.26 -5.81
C GLY A 73 1.21 -8.40 -4.53
N ALA A 74 2.37 -7.81 -4.20
CA ALA A 74 2.58 -6.95 -3.03
C ALA A 74 2.44 -5.44 -3.35
N GLY A 75 1.97 -5.08 -4.56
CA GLY A 75 1.74 -3.70 -4.98
C GLY A 75 2.94 -2.96 -5.55
N PHE A 76 4.06 -3.65 -5.80
CA PHE A 76 5.23 -3.14 -6.50
C PHE A 76 5.63 -4.07 -7.65
N PHE A 77 5.96 -3.44 -8.78
CA PHE A 77 6.50 -4.09 -9.96
C PHE A 77 8.01 -4.28 -9.80
N ILE A 78 8.49 -5.50 -10.04
CA ILE A 78 9.92 -5.83 -10.00
C ILE A 78 10.43 -5.81 -11.45
N GLU A 79 11.42 -4.97 -11.72
CA GLU A 79 12.15 -5.00 -12.99
C GLU A 79 13.18 -6.14 -12.95
N GLU A 80 13.10 -7.04 -13.93
CA GLU A 80 13.99 -8.19 -14.04
C GLU A 80 15.33 -7.75 -14.64
N ASP A 81 16.18 -7.09 -13.84
CA ASP A 81 17.56 -6.81 -14.21
C ASP A 81 18.38 -8.11 -14.12
N THR A 82 18.70 -8.65 -15.30
CA THR A 82 19.65 -9.74 -15.44
C THR A 82 21.04 -9.28 -15.01
N ALA A 83 21.57 -9.98 -14.01
CA ALA A 83 22.95 -9.93 -13.56
C ALA A 83 23.36 -8.64 -12.85
N GLU A 84 22.94 -8.48 -11.59
CA GLU A 84 23.83 -8.02 -10.51
C GLU A 84 23.15 -8.26 -9.15
N GLU A 85 23.70 -9.24 -8.42
CA GLU A 85 23.68 -9.31 -6.96
C GLU A 85 22.31 -9.35 -6.25
N GLN A 86 21.58 -10.44 -6.46
CA GLN A 86 20.91 -11.09 -5.33
C GLN A 86 21.99 -11.62 -4.38
N GLN A 87 22.68 -10.71 -3.68
CA GLN A 87 23.32 -11.06 -2.41
C GLN A 87 22.18 -11.48 -1.49
N GLN A 88 21.85 -12.77 -1.55
CA GLN A 88 21.04 -13.45 -0.56
C GLN A 88 21.74 -13.18 0.78
N LYS A 89 21.30 -12.13 1.48
CA LYS A 89 21.75 -11.84 2.84
C LYS A 89 21.55 -13.15 3.57
N ARG A 90 22.65 -13.80 3.95
CA ARG A 90 22.60 -15.05 4.71
C ARG A 90 21.89 -14.70 6.01
N ILE A 91 20.59 -14.98 6.06
CA ILE A 91 19.79 -14.79 7.26
C ILE A 91 20.37 -15.78 8.25
N VAL A 92 21.22 -15.29 9.15
CA VAL A 92 21.68 -16.06 10.30
C VAL A 92 20.48 -16.11 11.24
N GLN A 93 19.70 -17.19 11.15
CA GLN A 93 18.73 -17.52 12.18
C GLN A 93 19.51 -17.82 13.45
N GLN A 94 19.57 -16.86 14.37
CA GLN A 94 20.05 -17.16 15.70
C GLN A 94 19.08 -18.18 16.32
N PRO A 95 19.59 -19.29 16.89
CA PRO A 95 18.73 -20.24 17.58
C PRO A 95 17.98 -19.52 18.71
N ALA A 96 16.76 -19.97 19.00
CA ALA A 96 15.97 -19.41 20.09
C ALA A 96 16.79 -19.42 21.40
N PRO A 97 16.79 -18.32 22.18
CA PRO A 97 17.40 -18.30 23.50
C PRO A 97 16.84 -19.44 24.35
N VAL A 98 17.73 -20.24 24.96
CA VAL A 98 17.32 -21.30 25.89
C VAL A 98 16.98 -20.62 27.21
N MET A 99 15.70 -20.52 27.52
CA MET A 99 15.23 -20.08 28.84
C MET A 99 15.30 -21.27 29.79
N GLU A 100 15.88 -21.07 30.98
CA GLU A 100 15.80 -22.05 32.04
C GLU A 100 14.33 -22.14 32.50
N PRO A 101 13.73 -23.35 32.59
CA PRO A 101 12.40 -23.51 33.14
C PRO A 101 12.38 -23.13 34.63
N ASP A 102 11.46 -22.24 35.01
CA ASP A 102 11.25 -21.82 36.39
C ASP A 102 10.59 -22.96 37.21
N TYR A 103 11.41 -23.88 37.72
CA TYR A 103 10.93 -24.98 38.58
C TYR A 103 10.81 -24.55 40.04
N LEU A 104 9.63 -24.78 40.63
CA LEU A 104 9.37 -24.69 42.07
C LEU A 104 9.66 -26.04 42.74
N LEU A 105 10.01 -26.03 44.03
CA LEU A 105 10.18 -27.25 44.83
C LEU A 105 8.92 -27.51 45.66
N CYS A 106 8.42 -28.75 45.61
CA CYS A 106 7.26 -29.15 46.41
C CYS A 106 7.61 -29.25 47.90
N GLU A 107 6.84 -28.61 48.77
CA GLU A 107 7.04 -28.64 50.23
C GLU A 107 6.94 -30.04 50.82
N ASP A 108 6.07 -30.90 50.27
CA ASP A 108 5.83 -32.24 50.82
C ASP A 108 6.82 -33.30 50.31
N CYS A 109 7.06 -33.33 49.00
CA CYS A 109 7.87 -34.39 48.37
C CYS A 109 9.23 -33.91 47.85
N GLN A 110 9.55 -32.62 47.97
CA GLN A 110 10.81 -32.00 47.56
C GLN A 110 11.17 -32.21 46.08
N LYS A 111 10.19 -32.57 45.24
CA LYS A 111 10.38 -32.74 43.80
C LYS A 111 10.18 -31.41 43.09
N PRO A 112 11.00 -31.11 42.07
CA PRO A 112 10.77 -29.96 41.22
C PRO A 112 9.48 -30.14 40.39
N PHE A 113 8.70 -29.08 40.27
CA PHE A 113 7.51 -28.99 39.44
C PHE A 113 7.40 -27.58 38.86
N MET A 114 6.79 -27.40 37.69
CA MET A 114 6.63 -26.05 37.10
C MET A 114 5.37 -25.38 37.61
N ASP A 115 4.25 -26.05 37.43
CA ASP A 115 2.92 -25.58 37.76
C ASP A 115 2.14 -26.64 38.52
N SER A 116 1.22 -26.17 39.35
CA SER A 116 0.24 -26.98 40.06
C SER A 116 -1.03 -26.16 40.21
N TYR A 117 -2.15 -26.83 40.47
CA TYR A 117 -3.40 -26.10 40.75
C TYR A 117 -3.23 -25.18 41.97
N LEU A 118 -2.55 -25.65 43.01
CA LEU A 118 -2.37 -24.92 44.27
C LEU A 118 -1.43 -23.72 44.12
N SER A 119 -0.32 -23.88 43.38
CA SER A 119 0.60 -22.78 43.12
C SER A 119 -0.01 -21.69 42.22
N ASN A 120 -0.90 -22.06 41.29
CA ASN A 120 -1.49 -21.11 40.36
C ASN A 120 -2.71 -20.35 40.93
N SER A 121 -3.35 -20.89 41.97
CA SER A 121 -4.58 -20.30 42.54
C SER A 121 -4.44 -19.78 43.96
N PHE A 122 -3.48 -20.30 44.73
CA PHE A 122 -3.31 -20.00 46.16
C PHE A 122 -1.86 -19.68 46.56
N ASP A 123 -0.94 -19.51 45.60
CA ASP A 123 0.51 -19.27 45.83
C ASP A 123 1.18 -20.31 46.75
N LEU A 124 0.71 -21.56 46.71
CA LEU A 124 1.22 -22.65 47.54
C LEU A 124 2.13 -23.61 46.74
N SER A 125 3.36 -23.82 47.21
CA SER A 125 4.39 -24.65 46.58
C SER A 125 4.17 -26.16 46.78
N VAL A 126 3.04 -26.70 46.31
CA VAL A 126 2.72 -28.13 46.42
C VAL A 126 2.33 -28.70 45.06
N CYS A 127 3.01 -29.77 44.62
CA CYS A 127 2.72 -30.40 43.34
C CYS A 127 1.37 -31.16 43.34
N ASP A 128 0.76 -31.33 42.17
CA ASP A 128 -0.57 -31.97 42.06
C ASP A 128 -0.63 -33.43 42.54
N LYS A 129 0.52 -34.08 42.74
CA LYS A 129 0.61 -35.44 43.31
C LYS A 129 0.49 -35.46 44.82
N CYS A 130 0.82 -34.36 45.49
CA CYS A 130 0.77 -34.19 46.94
C CYS A 130 -0.46 -33.40 47.40
N ARG A 131 -1.19 -32.78 46.46
CA ARG A 131 -2.47 -32.10 46.72
C ARG A 131 -3.50 -33.00 47.41
#